data_AF-A0A763CN03-F1
#
_entry.id   AF-A0A763CN03-F1
#
_cell.length_a   1.000
_cell.length_b   1.000
_cell.length_c   1.000
_cell.angle_alpha   90.00
_cell.angle_beta   90.00
_cell.angle_gamma   90.00
#
_symmetry.space_group_name_H-M   'P 1'
#
loop_
_entity.id
_entity.type
_entity.pdbx_description
1 polymer ?
#
loop_
_entity_poly.entity_id
_entity_poly.type
_entity_poly.pdbx_seq_one_letter_code
_entity_poly.pdbx_strand_id
1 'polypeptide(L)'
;MMRLPSMGGPGRCPAHVRAWTTAEDEILMSLYATVTVDDIADRLNRTRHSVYARACLLRQYYPERMAYKAVPFSQQEDAFIRKHARAMTCQQMADCLGRSADSIRYRAGLIGASLAKCGDLLPRTRFPDSDVKLIRALRDDPHPRRLTFREIGEKFDVSGARARNIYYHRRTAEDAILQELLP
;
A
#
# COMPACT_ATOMS: atom_id res chain seq x y z
N MET A 1 24.03 -27.38 7.15
CA MET A 1 23.89 -26.01 6.62
C MET A 1 25.04 -25.74 5.65
N MET A 2 24.77 -25.63 4.36
CA MET A 2 25.79 -25.16 3.40
C MET A 2 25.95 -23.64 3.57
N ARG A 3 27.14 -23.19 3.95
CA ARG A 3 27.53 -21.77 3.81
C ARG A 3 27.99 -21.57 2.38
N LEU A 4 27.20 -20.84 1.60
CA LEU A 4 27.68 -20.38 0.30
C LEU A 4 28.84 -19.39 0.54
N PRO A 5 29.98 -19.56 -0.15
CA PRO A 5 31.05 -18.58 -0.08
C PRO A 5 30.57 -17.23 -0.63
N SER A 6 31.15 -16.14 -0.11
CA SER A 6 30.89 -14.78 -0.59
C SER A 6 31.14 -14.70 -2.10
N MET A 7 30.11 -14.37 -2.87
CA MET A 7 30.18 -14.18 -4.32
C MET A 7 30.85 -12.84 -4.62
N GLY A 8 32.17 -12.76 -4.41
CA GLY A 8 32.97 -11.57 -4.70
C GLY A 8 34.16 -11.38 -3.75
N GLY A 9 35.26 -10.85 -4.29
CA GLY A 9 36.39 -10.38 -3.49
C GLY A 9 36.17 -8.94 -3.03
N PRO A 10 36.57 -8.56 -1.79
CA PRO A 10 36.47 -7.19 -1.32
C PRO A 10 37.12 -6.21 -2.31
N GLY A 11 36.39 -5.17 -2.72
CA GLY A 11 36.91 -4.14 -3.64
C GLY A 11 37.07 -4.56 -5.11
N ARG A 12 36.71 -5.79 -5.49
CA ARG A 12 36.78 -6.25 -6.89
C ARG A 12 35.39 -6.56 -7.44
N CYS A 13 34.98 -5.82 -8.46
CA CYS A 13 33.76 -6.14 -9.21
C CYS A 13 33.90 -7.53 -9.87
N PRO A 14 32.82 -8.34 -9.93
CA PRO A 14 32.85 -9.59 -10.69
C PRO A 14 33.27 -9.37 -12.14
N ALA A 15 33.96 -10.33 -12.76
CA ALA A 15 34.53 -10.17 -14.10
C ALA A 15 33.51 -9.84 -15.20
N HIS A 16 32.25 -10.23 -15.02
CA HIS A 16 31.14 -9.94 -15.94
C HIS A 16 30.42 -8.61 -15.63
N VAL A 17 30.86 -7.87 -14.60
CA VAL A 17 30.25 -6.61 -14.18
C VAL A 17 31.24 -5.48 -14.41
N ARG A 18 30.83 -4.52 -15.24
CA ARG A 18 31.59 -3.28 -15.46
C ARG A 18 31.49 -2.38 -14.22
N ALA A 19 32.63 -2.21 -13.52
CA ALA A 19 32.74 -1.33 -12.36
C ALA A 19 32.35 0.12 -12.69
N TRP A 20 31.76 0.84 -11.73
CA TRP A 20 31.49 2.27 -11.85
C TRP A 20 32.75 3.08 -11.56
N THR A 21 33.03 4.05 -12.40
CA THR A 21 34.12 5.01 -12.22
C THR A 21 33.63 6.27 -11.52
N THR A 22 34.54 7.00 -10.88
CA THR A 22 34.23 8.30 -10.25
C THR A 22 33.71 9.30 -11.28
N ALA A 23 34.23 9.29 -12.51
CA ALA A 23 33.74 10.13 -13.60
C ALA A 23 32.29 9.81 -13.99
N GLU A 24 31.92 8.52 -14.07
CA GLU A 24 30.54 8.12 -14.32
C GLU A 24 29.60 8.53 -13.18
N ASP A 25 30.06 8.43 -11.93
CA ASP A 25 29.28 8.88 -10.77
C ASP A 25 29.04 10.41 -10.81
N GLU A 26 30.03 11.21 -11.18
CA GLU A 26 29.91 12.66 -11.33
C GLU A 26 28.94 13.06 -12.48
N ILE A 27 29.01 12.36 -13.62
CA ILE A 27 28.05 12.53 -14.71
C ILE A 27 26.64 12.15 -14.23
N LEU A 28 26.52 11.03 -13.51
CA LEU A 28 25.24 10.57 -12.99
C LEU A 28 24.65 11.61 -12.03
N MET A 29 25.40 12.06 -11.03
CA MET A 29 24.93 13.02 -10.03
C MET A 29 24.51 14.36 -10.66
N SER A 30 25.27 14.86 -11.63
CA SER A 30 24.95 16.14 -12.29
C SER A 30 23.70 16.06 -13.18
N LEU A 31 23.43 14.93 -13.82
CA LEU A 31 22.32 14.77 -14.76
C LEU A 31 21.04 14.22 -14.12
N TYR A 32 21.13 13.55 -12.96
CA TYR A 32 20.01 12.75 -12.44
C TYR A 32 18.74 13.54 -12.15
N ALA A 33 18.84 14.82 -11.79
CA ALA A 33 17.69 15.65 -11.49
C ALA A 33 16.89 16.06 -12.75
N THR A 34 17.56 16.25 -13.88
CA THR A 34 16.99 16.92 -15.06
C THR A 34 16.81 15.99 -16.26
N VAL A 35 17.63 14.95 -16.38
CA VAL A 35 17.66 14.05 -17.54
C VAL A 35 16.99 12.72 -17.21
N THR A 36 16.28 12.09 -18.16
CA THR A 36 15.62 10.79 -17.92
C THR A 36 16.65 9.69 -17.59
N VAL A 37 16.23 8.63 -16.88
CA VAL A 37 17.15 7.50 -16.58
C VAL A 37 17.62 6.82 -17.87
N ASP A 38 16.74 6.75 -18.88
CA ASP A 38 17.03 6.10 -20.16
C ASP A 38 18.10 6.90 -20.93
N ASP A 39 17.97 8.23 -21.03
CA ASP A 39 18.99 9.06 -21.68
C ASP A 39 20.34 9.02 -20.94
N ILE A 40 20.33 8.96 -19.60
CA ILE A 40 21.57 8.80 -18.82
C ILE A 40 22.20 7.43 -19.09
N ALA A 41 21.38 6.39 -19.20
CA ALA A 41 21.82 5.04 -19.51
C ALA A 41 22.49 4.98 -20.88
N ASP A 42 21.91 5.62 -21.89
CA ASP A 42 22.48 5.72 -23.23
C ASP A 42 23.82 6.47 -23.22
N ARG A 43 23.89 7.63 -22.53
CA ARG A 43 25.13 8.42 -22.42
C ARG A 43 26.27 7.67 -21.73
N LEU A 44 25.96 6.88 -20.70
CA LEU A 44 26.95 6.10 -19.96
C LEU A 44 27.23 4.73 -20.59
N ASN A 45 26.49 4.37 -21.65
CA ASN A 45 26.48 3.04 -22.25
C ASN A 45 26.29 1.95 -21.17
N ARG A 46 25.20 2.08 -20.40
CA ARG A 46 24.78 1.19 -19.31
C ARG A 46 23.29 0.88 -19.43
N THR A 47 22.81 -0.08 -18.67
CA THR A 47 21.38 -0.36 -18.59
C THR A 47 20.68 0.61 -17.65
N ARG A 48 19.41 0.94 -17.95
CA ARG A 48 18.52 1.73 -17.08
C ARG A 48 18.55 1.24 -15.62
N HIS A 49 18.49 -0.08 -15.43
CA HIS A 49 18.51 -0.68 -14.10
C HIS A 49 19.84 -0.43 -13.36
N SER A 50 20.97 -0.54 -14.07
CA SER A 50 22.29 -0.26 -13.49
C SER A 50 22.41 1.20 -13.03
N VAL A 51 21.94 2.15 -13.86
CA VAL A 51 21.90 3.58 -13.52
C VAL A 51 21.02 3.83 -12.30
N TYR A 52 19.82 3.25 -12.27
CA TYR A 52 18.89 3.42 -11.14
C TYR A 52 19.48 2.86 -9.82
N ALA A 53 20.05 1.65 -9.86
CA ALA A 53 20.67 1.03 -8.70
C ALA A 53 21.85 1.85 -8.18
N ARG A 54 22.71 2.35 -9.09
CA ARG A 54 23.82 3.21 -8.71
C ARG A 54 23.34 4.52 -8.12
N ALA A 55 22.32 5.14 -8.71
CA ALA A 55 21.74 6.38 -8.22
C ALA A 55 21.19 6.23 -6.79
N CYS A 56 20.54 5.11 -6.47
CA CYS A 56 20.09 4.80 -5.12
C CYS A 56 21.25 4.70 -4.12
N LEU A 57 22.35 4.07 -4.50
CA LEU A 57 23.56 3.98 -3.66
C LEU A 57 24.21 5.35 -3.47
N LEU A 58 24.46 6.08 -4.55
CA LEU A 58 25.07 7.42 -4.47
C LEU A 58 24.24 8.37 -3.61
N ARG A 59 22.90 8.27 -3.62
CA ARG A 59 22.05 9.06 -2.74
C ARG A 59 22.23 8.74 -1.26
N GLN A 60 22.57 7.50 -0.91
CA GLN A 60 22.87 7.13 0.48
C GLN A 60 24.17 7.76 0.97
N TYR A 61 25.16 7.91 0.09
CA TYR A 61 26.47 8.48 0.42
C TYR A 61 26.52 10.01 0.29
N TYR A 62 25.80 10.58 -0.67
CA TYR A 62 25.81 12.01 -1.02
C TYR A 62 24.37 12.56 -1.15
N PRO A 63 23.57 12.53 -0.07
CA PRO A 63 22.16 12.96 -0.11
C PRO A 63 21.98 14.42 -0.55
N GLU A 64 22.92 15.29 -0.24
CA GLU A 64 22.94 16.70 -0.63
C GLU A 64 23.23 16.93 -2.12
N ARG A 65 23.85 15.95 -2.79
CA ARG A 65 24.20 16.02 -4.22
C ARG A 65 23.24 15.26 -5.11
N MET A 66 22.39 14.40 -4.54
CA MET A 66 21.54 13.47 -5.30
C MET A 66 20.05 13.68 -5.03
N ALA A 67 19.41 14.40 -5.95
CA ALA A 67 17.96 14.57 -5.94
C ALA A 67 17.20 13.24 -6.11
N TYR A 68 15.98 13.20 -5.58
CA TYR A 68 14.99 12.19 -5.98
C TYR A 68 14.36 12.60 -7.30
N LYS A 69 14.07 11.62 -8.17
CA LYS A 69 13.30 11.89 -9.41
C LYS A 69 11.84 12.20 -9.15
N ALA A 70 11.28 11.63 -8.08
CA ALA A 70 9.93 11.90 -7.65
C ALA A 70 9.98 12.46 -6.23
N VAL A 71 9.16 13.48 -5.98
CA VAL A 71 9.01 14.06 -4.64
C VAL A 71 8.60 12.95 -3.66
N PRO A 72 9.25 12.81 -2.50
CA PRO A 72 8.82 11.84 -1.49
C PRO A 72 7.38 12.10 -1.02
N PHE A 73 6.72 11.08 -0.48
CA PHE A 73 5.43 11.30 0.20
C PHE A 73 5.65 11.98 1.55
N SER A 74 4.89 13.03 1.80
CA SER A 74 4.79 13.71 3.09
C SER A 74 3.91 12.92 4.07
N GLN A 75 4.06 13.21 5.36
CA GLN A 75 3.19 12.63 6.39
C GLN A 75 1.72 13.03 6.21
N GLN A 76 1.45 14.22 5.67
CA GLN A 76 0.08 14.68 5.38
C GLN A 76 -0.54 13.88 4.24
N GLU A 77 0.21 13.59 3.18
CA GLU A 77 -0.25 12.71 2.09
C GLU A 77 -0.50 11.28 2.62
N ASP A 78 0.36 10.75 3.50
CA ASP A 78 0.14 9.44 4.11
C ASP A 78 -1.12 9.41 4.98
N ALA A 79 -1.36 10.46 5.77
CA ALA A 79 -2.58 10.60 6.56
C ALA A 79 -3.83 10.67 5.67
N PHE A 80 -3.74 11.40 4.56
CA PHE A 80 -4.81 11.45 3.56
C PHE A 80 -5.08 10.06 2.96
N ILE A 81 -4.03 9.34 2.54
CA ILE A 81 -4.17 7.99 1.99
C ILE A 81 -4.84 7.05 3.01
N ARG A 82 -4.41 7.04 4.28
CA ARG A 82 -5.07 6.21 5.32
C ARG A 82 -6.54 6.55 5.47
N LYS A 83 -6.87 7.84 5.57
CA LYS A 83 -8.24 8.30 5.76
C LYS A 83 -9.17 7.91 4.60
N HIS A 84 -8.65 7.94 3.36
CA HIS A 84 -9.47 7.78 2.16
C HIS A 84 -9.32 6.43 1.44
N ALA A 85 -8.38 5.58 1.84
CA ALA A 85 -8.06 4.29 1.21
C ALA A 85 -9.29 3.41 0.91
N ARG A 86 -10.25 3.41 1.85
CA ARG A 86 -11.45 2.59 1.76
C ARG A 86 -12.60 3.25 1.02
N ALA A 87 -12.66 4.58 0.97
CA ALA A 87 -13.73 5.29 0.27
C ALA A 87 -13.37 5.56 -1.20
N MET A 88 -12.15 6.02 -1.46
CA MET A 88 -11.72 6.48 -2.78
C MET A 88 -10.91 5.43 -3.53
N THR A 89 -10.98 5.44 -4.86
CA THR A 89 -10.07 4.65 -5.70
C THR A 89 -8.66 5.26 -5.68
N CYS A 90 -7.65 4.48 -6.06
CA CYS A 90 -6.29 5.01 -6.22
C CYS A 90 -6.24 6.18 -7.21
N GLN A 91 -7.08 6.16 -8.25
CA GLN A 91 -7.14 7.24 -9.23
C GLN A 91 -7.68 8.53 -8.60
N GLN A 92 -8.80 8.45 -7.88
CA GLN A 92 -9.36 9.63 -7.21
C GLN A 92 -8.39 10.22 -6.18
N MET A 93 -7.68 9.37 -5.42
CA MET A 93 -6.66 9.85 -4.47
C MET A 93 -5.47 10.47 -5.20
N ALA A 94 -5.07 9.90 -6.33
CA ALA A 94 -4.03 10.43 -7.19
C ALA A 94 -4.38 11.82 -7.74
N ASP A 95 -5.62 11.99 -8.21
CA ASP A 95 -6.13 13.28 -8.70
C ASP A 95 -6.12 14.34 -7.59
N CYS A 96 -6.49 13.98 -6.36
CA CYS A 96 -6.44 14.89 -5.20
C CYS A 96 -5.02 15.27 -4.78
N LEU A 97 -4.04 14.38 -4.91
CA LEU A 97 -2.66 14.60 -4.47
C LEU A 97 -1.70 15.03 -5.59
N GLY A 98 -2.16 15.10 -6.84
CA GLY A 98 -1.30 15.35 -7.99
C GLY A 98 -0.26 14.23 -8.21
N ARG A 99 -0.62 12.98 -7.88
CA ARG A 99 0.24 11.79 -7.98
C ARG A 99 -0.26 10.85 -9.07
N SER A 100 0.47 9.76 -9.33
CA SER A 100 -0.04 8.65 -10.12
C SER A 100 -0.75 7.62 -9.25
N ALA A 101 -1.78 6.96 -9.79
CA ALA A 101 -2.54 5.92 -9.08
C ALA A 101 -1.63 4.76 -8.61
N ASP A 102 -0.64 4.39 -9.41
CA ASP A 102 0.33 3.34 -9.05
C ASP A 102 1.22 3.76 -7.89
N SER A 103 1.63 5.02 -7.83
CA SER A 103 2.41 5.57 -6.72
C SER A 103 1.61 5.52 -5.42
N ILE A 104 0.31 5.88 -5.46
CA ILE A 104 -0.60 5.76 -4.32
C ILE A 104 -0.75 4.30 -3.89
N ARG A 105 -0.94 3.36 -4.83
CA ARG A 105 -1.09 1.93 -4.51
C ARG A 105 0.15 1.38 -3.82
N TYR A 106 1.33 1.68 -4.36
CA TYR A 106 2.60 1.28 -3.76
C TYR A 106 2.78 1.90 -2.38
N ARG A 107 2.49 3.21 -2.24
CA ARG A 107 2.61 3.91 -0.96
C ARG A 107 1.66 3.35 0.10
N ALA A 108 0.40 3.08 -0.26
CA ALA A 108 -0.59 2.47 0.63
C ALA A 108 -0.09 1.13 1.19
N GLY A 109 0.50 0.28 0.35
CA GLY A 109 1.12 -0.98 0.78
C GLY A 109 2.27 -0.77 1.76
N LEU A 110 3.15 0.20 1.53
CA LEU A 110 4.26 0.52 2.43
C LEU A 110 3.81 1.04 3.80
N ILE A 111 2.74 1.83 3.84
CA ILE A 111 2.24 2.43 5.09
C ILE A 111 1.19 1.58 5.81
N GLY A 112 0.88 0.40 5.27
CA GLY A 112 -0.11 -0.53 5.80
C GLY A 112 -1.57 -0.10 5.61
N ALA A 113 -1.86 0.86 4.72
CA ALA A 113 -3.22 1.32 4.47
C ALA A 113 -3.95 0.34 3.54
N SER A 114 -4.96 -0.36 4.07
CA SER A 114 -5.76 -1.29 3.26
C SER A 114 -6.65 -0.54 2.28
N LEU A 115 -6.42 -0.78 0.99
CA LEU A 115 -7.25 -0.26 -0.11
C LEU A 115 -8.52 -1.09 -0.36
N ALA A 116 -8.68 -2.21 0.36
CA ALA A 116 -9.84 -3.07 0.21
C ALA A 116 -11.10 -2.33 0.70
N LYS A 117 -12.13 -2.33 -0.13
CA LYS A 117 -13.45 -1.79 0.23
C LYS A 117 -14.11 -2.71 1.25
N CYS A 118 -14.76 -2.14 2.24
CA CYS A 118 -15.46 -2.88 3.29
C CYS A 118 -16.77 -2.17 3.62
N GLY A 119 -17.67 -2.87 4.33
CA GLY A 119 -18.94 -2.28 4.72
C GLY A 119 -19.79 -1.88 3.52
N ASP A 120 -20.40 -0.70 3.61
CA ASP A 120 -21.29 -0.13 2.60
C ASP A 120 -20.57 0.38 1.35
N LEU A 121 -19.24 0.51 1.44
CA LEU A 121 -18.41 0.93 0.31
C LEU A 121 -18.19 -0.18 -0.72
N LEU A 122 -18.59 -1.42 -0.40
CA LEU A 122 -18.55 -2.54 -1.33
C LEU A 122 -19.77 -2.49 -2.28
N PRO A 123 -19.57 -2.46 -3.61
CA PRO A 123 -20.69 -2.43 -4.57
C PRO A 123 -21.62 -3.65 -4.49
N ARG A 124 -21.15 -4.75 -3.89
CA ARG A 124 -21.91 -6.00 -3.73
C ARG A 124 -22.60 -6.10 -2.36
N THR A 125 -22.56 -5.04 -1.55
CA THR A 125 -23.20 -5.03 -0.23
C THR A 125 -24.71 -5.09 -0.38
N ARG A 126 -25.30 -6.15 0.18
CA ARG A 126 -26.76 -6.34 0.22
C ARG A 126 -27.39 -5.94 1.55
N PHE A 127 -26.58 -5.93 2.62
CA PHE A 127 -26.99 -5.57 3.97
C PHE A 127 -26.12 -4.41 4.44
N PRO A 128 -26.71 -3.22 4.63
CA PRO A 128 -25.97 -2.03 5.03
C PRO A 128 -25.39 -2.18 6.44
N ASP A 129 -24.38 -1.38 6.78
CA ASP A 129 -23.71 -1.39 8.08
C ASP A 129 -24.72 -1.15 9.22
N SER A 130 -25.76 -0.35 8.97
CA SER A 130 -26.88 -0.14 9.90
C SER A 130 -27.57 -1.45 10.29
N ASP A 131 -27.86 -2.30 9.31
CA ASP A 131 -28.59 -3.55 9.52
C ASP A 131 -27.70 -4.57 10.22
N VAL A 132 -26.41 -4.61 9.87
CA VAL A 132 -25.43 -5.46 10.56
C VAL A 132 -25.33 -5.08 12.04
N LYS A 133 -25.26 -3.78 12.34
CA LYS A 133 -25.24 -3.28 13.72
C LYS A 133 -26.53 -3.63 14.46
N LEU A 134 -27.69 -3.48 13.83
CA LEU A 134 -28.97 -3.82 14.44
C LEU A 134 -29.11 -5.33 14.68
N ILE A 135 -28.68 -6.18 13.73
CA ILE A 135 -28.63 -7.64 13.89
C ILE A 135 -27.73 -8.03 15.08
N ARG A 136 -26.56 -7.40 15.22
CA ARG A 136 -25.66 -7.61 16.36
C ARG A 136 -26.29 -7.16 17.67
N ALA A 137 -26.86 -5.96 17.71
CA ALA A 137 -27.55 -5.43 18.88
C ALA A 137 -28.69 -6.34 19.33
N LEU A 138 -29.57 -6.76 18.42
CA LEU A 138 -30.68 -7.68 18.72
C LEU A 138 -30.21 -9.06 19.18
N ARG A 139 -29.05 -9.52 18.69
CA ARG A 139 -28.47 -10.80 19.09
C ARG A 139 -27.78 -10.71 20.44
N ASP A 140 -27.17 -9.59 20.77
CA ASP A 140 -26.40 -9.41 21.99
C ASP A 140 -27.23 -8.85 23.15
N ASP A 141 -28.41 -8.30 22.87
CA ASP A 141 -29.39 -7.90 23.87
C ASP A 141 -29.92 -9.15 24.63
N PRO A 142 -29.70 -9.22 25.97
CA PRO A 142 -30.21 -10.31 26.77
C PRO A 142 -31.70 -10.18 27.12
N HIS A 143 -32.34 -9.02 26.89
CA HIS A 143 -33.67 -8.71 27.42
C HIS A 143 -34.79 -8.78 26.36
N PRO A 144 -35.99 -9.31 26.68
CA PRO A 144 -36.33 -10.13 27.86
C PRO A 144 -35.76 -11.56 27.77
N ARG A 145 -35.32 -11.97 26.58
CA ARG A 145 -34.51 -13.17 26.33
C ARG A 145 -33.70 -12.95 25.05
N ARG A 146 -32.57 -13.65 24.92
CA ARG A 146 -31.75 -13.62 23.70
C ARG A 146 -32.54 -14.14 22.49
N LEU A 147 -32.64 -13.33 21.44
CA LEU A 147 -33.30 -13.73 20.19
C LEU A 147 -32.46 -14.77 19.43
N THR A 148 -33.13 -15.78 18.87
CA THR A 148 -32.49 -16.77 17.98
C THR A 148 -32.19 -16.16 16.63
N PHE A 149 -31.19 -16.70 15.91
CA PHE A 149 -30.91 -16.24 14.54
C PHE A 149 -32.09 -16.43 13.60
N ARG A 150 -32.99 -17.39 13.87
CA ARG A 150 -34.22 -17.57 13.10
C ARG A 150 -35.15 -16.36 13.27
N GLU A 151 -35.46 -15.99 14.51
CA GLU A 151 -36.33 -14.84 14.82
C GLU A 151 -35.74 -13.52 14.31
N ILE A 152 -34.40 -13.37 14.41
CA ILE A 152 -33.70 -12.22 13.82
C ILE A 152 -33.83 -12.27 12.30
N GLY A 153 -33.62 -13.42 11.67
CA GLY A 153 -33.77 -13.57 10.23
C GLY A 153 -35.17 -13.17 9.74
N GLU A 154 -36.21 -13.62 10.44
CA GLU A 154 -37.61 -13.28 10.15
C GLU A 154 -37.86 -11.76 10.20
N LYS A 155 -37.17 -11.00 11.08
CA LYS A 155 -37.28 -9.53 11.15
C LYS A 155 -36.62 -8.77 10.00
N PHE A 156 -35.69 -9.40 9.28
CA PHE A 156 -34.94 -8.81 8.16
C PHE A 156 -35.25 -9.51 6.83
N ASP A 157 -36.32 -10.31 6.76
CA ASP A 157 -36.71 -11.10 5.59
C ASP A 157 -35.58 -11.99 5.04
N VAL A 158 -34.82 -12.62 5.95
CA VAL A 158 -33.73 -13.54 5.62
C VAL A 158 -33.80 -14.84 6.41
N SER A 159 -33.22 -15.91 5.85
CA SER A 159 -33.04 -17.15 6.61
C SER A 159 -32.19 -16.92 7.87
N GLY A 160 -32.47 -17.68 8.94
CA GLY A 160 -31.65 -17.60 10.16
C GLY A 160 -30.18 -17.99 9.93
N ALA A 161 -29.89 -18.86 8.97
CA ALA A 161 -28.52 -19.16 8.56
C ALA A 161 -27.81 -17.93 7.96
N ARG A 162 -28.54 -17.14 7.15
CA ARG A 162 -28.04 -15.87 6.61
C ARG A 162 -27.82 -14.84 7.71
N ALA A 163 -28.75 -14.68 8.65
CA ALA A 163 -28.60 -13.77 9.79
C ALA A 163 -27.36 -14.14 10.64
N ARG A 164 -27.13 -15.43 10.89
CA ARG A 164 -25.91 -15.93 11.56
C ARG A 164 -24.65 -15.57 10.79
N ASN A 165 -24.63 -15.77 9.47
CA ASN A 165 -23.48 -15.44 8.64
C ASN A 165 -23.18 -13.93 8.67
N ILE A 166 -24.23 -13.09 8.60
CA ILE A 166 -24.10 -11.63 8.71
C ILE A 166 -23.47 -11.25 10.05
N TYR A 167 -24.00 -11.78 11.15
CA TYR A 167 -23.51 -11.50 12.50
C TYR A 167 -22.01 -11.76 12.66
N TYR A 168 -21.53 -12.93 12.25
CA TYR A 168 -20.12 -13.34 12.47
C TYR A 168 -19.13 -12.83 11.42
N HIS A 169 -19.54 -12.71 10.17
CA HIS A 169 -18.58 -12.57 9.06
C HIS A 169 -18.73 -11.28 8.28
N ARG A 170 -19.85 -10.56 8.39
CA ARG A 170 -20.02 -9.30 7.66
C ARG A 170 -19.28 -8.19 8.42
N ARG A 171 -18.08 -7.86 7.94
CA ARG A 171 -17.27 -6.72 8.43
C ARG A 171 -17.84 -5.37 8.00
N THR A 172 -18.14 -4.50 8.96
CA THR A 172 -18.51 -3.09 8.76
C THR A 172 -17.28 -2.22 8.49
N ALA A 173 -17.49 -0.96 8.11
CA ALA A 173 -16.40 0.02 8.02
C ALA A 173 -15.68 0.20 9.37
N GLU A 174 -16.44 0.20 10.47
CA GLU A 174 -15.91 0.30 11.85
C GLU A 174 -15.09 -0.92 12.25
N ASP A 175 -15.55 -2.15 11.95
CA ASP A 175 -14.82 -3.38 12.26
C ASP A 175 -13.42 -3.36 11.63
N ALA A 176 -13.35 -2.87 10.41
CA ALA A 176 -12.08 -2.76 9.70
C ALA A 176 -11.19 -1.66 10.28
N ILE A 177 -11.73 -0.54 10.81
CA ILE A 177 -10.93 0.49 11.49
C ILE A 177 -10.38 -0.08 12.81
N LEU A 178 -11.21 -0.78 13.59
CA LEU A 178 -10.80 -1.45 14.82
C LEU A 178 -9.68 -2.45 14.57
N GLN A 179 -9.74 -3.23 13.49
CA GLN A 179 -8.68 -4.17 13.12
C GLN A 179 -7.34 -3.49 12.79
N GLU A 180 -7.35 -2.25 12.27
CA GLU A 180 -6.11 -1.49 12.03
C GLU A 180 -5.53 -0.89 13.32
N LEU A 181 -6.38 -0.61 14.31
CA LEU A 181 -5.97 -0.05 15.60
C LEU A 181 -5.53 -1.12 16.61
N LEU A 182 -5.93 -2.37 16.40
CA LEU A 182 -5.62 -3.51 17.26
C LEU A 182 -4.74 -4.51 16.48
N PRO A 183 -3.39 -4.43 16.61
CA PRO A 183 -2.45 -5.32 15.92
C PRO A 183 -2.51 -6.77 16.43
#